data_AF-M2XMX3-F1
#
_entry.id   AF-M2XMX3-F1
#
_cell.length_a   1.000
_cell.length_b   1.000
_cell.length_c   1.000
_cell.angle_alpha   90.00
_cell.angle_beta   90.00
_cell.angle_gamma   90.00
#
_symmetry.space_group_name_H-M   'P 1'
#
loop_
_entity.id
_entity.type
_entity.pdbx_description
1 polymer ?
#
loop_
_entity_poly.entity_id
_entity_poly.type
_entity_poly.pdbx_seq_one_letter_code
_entity_poly.pdbx_strand_id
1 'polypeptide(L)'
;MLYVDGKHDYWTYTDDLRWSENLDDGAEILVHDCFSSIGVTLGTIAKVLFGRRYTYLDRATSLARFRLAPPSAKDRLRVLAQLPWFLRNVGIKILLRLRLAPVAKIFGHDSPYDPY
;
A
#
# COMPACT_ATOMS: atom_id res chain seq x y z
N MET A 1 -14.46 11.44 4.69
CA MET A 1 -13.08 10.95 4.44
C MET A 1 -12.84 9.76 5.35
N LEU A 2 -12.16 8.72 4.87
CA LEU A 2 -11.74 7.56 5.68
C LEU A 2 -10.21 7.49 5.75
N TYR A 3 -9.66 7.27 6.94
CA TYR A 3 -8.24 7.07 7.17
C TYR A 3 -8.03 5.67 7.74
N VAL A 4 -7.32 4.82 7.01
CA VAL A 4 -7.03 3.43 7.38
C VAL A 4 -5.57 3.33 7.80
N ASP A 5 -5.37 3.18 9.11
CA ASP A 5 -4.06 3.00 9.77
C ASP A 5 -4.21 1.96 10.90
N GLY A 6 -5.03 0.94 10.60
CA GLY A 6 -5.30 -0.16 11.51
C GLY A 6 -4.19 -1.22 11.46
N LYS A 7 -4.58 -2.48 11.55
CA LYS A 7 -3.63 -3.59 11.54
C LYS A 7 -3.18 -3.92 10.12
N HIS A 8 -1.89 -4.19 9.97
CA HIS A 8 -1.22 -4.36 8.67
C HIS A 8 -1.32 -5.77 8.05
N ASP A 9 -2.32 -6.57 8.41
CA ASP A 9 -2.61 -7.84 7.74
C ASP A 9 -3.74 -7.71 6.72
N TYR A 10 -3.76 -8.62 5.74
CA TYR A 10 -4.71 -8.58 4.63
C TYR A 10 -6.16 -8.53 5.11
N TRP A 11 -6.52 -9.37 6.09
CA TRP A 11 -7.91 -9.55 6.47
C TRP A 11 -8.45 -8.32 7.17
N THR A 12 -7.75 -7.84 8.20
CA THR A 12 -8.16 -6.64 8.94
C THR A 12 -8.16 -5.43 8.02
N TYR A 13 -7.14 -5.23 7.18
CA TYR A 13 -7.12 -4.12 6.22
C TYR A 13 -8.33 -4.16 5.26
N THR A 14 -8.65 -5.33 4.70
CA THR A 14 -9.80 -5.42 3.78
C THR A 14 -11.15 -5.24 4.47
N ASP A 15 -11.22 -5.52 5.77
CA ASP A 15 -12.39 -5.25 6.61
C ASP A 15 -12.49 -3.75 6.94
N ASP A 16 -11.38 -3.11 7.29
CA ASP A 16 -11.31 -1.66 7.52
C ASP A 16 -11.77 -0.86 6.28
N LEU A 17 -11.45 -1.34 5.07
CA LEU A 17 -11.96 -0.73 3.83
C LEU A 17 -13.49 -0.74 3.71
N ARG A 18 -14.20 -1.65 4.40
CA ARG A 18 -15.68 -1.70 4.37
C ARG A 18 -16.31 -0.51 5.07
N TRP A 19 -15.59 0.20 5.94
CA TRP A 19 -16.07 1.47 6.49
C TRP A 19 -16.40 2.50 5.41
N SER A 20 -15.86 2.34 4.20
CA SER A 20 -16.24 3.11 3.01
C SER A 20 -17.70 2.98 2.60
N GLU A 21 -18.46 2.01 3.13
CA GLU A 21 -19.91 1.89 2.94
C GLU A 21 -20.68 3.07 3.55
N ASN A 22 -20.09 3.78 4.52
CA ASN A 22 -20.67 4.95 5.18
C ASN A 22 -20.27 6.28 4.52
N LEU A 23 -19.63 6.23 3.35
CA LEU A 23 -19.16 7.42 2.65
C LEU A 23 -19.95 7.64 1.36
N ASP A 24 -20.09 8.91 0.98
CA ASP A 24 -20.61 9.28 -0.33
C ASP A 24 -19.67 8.84 -1.46
N ASP A 25 -20.24 8.59 -2.64
CA ASP A 25 -19.48 8.33 -3.85
C ASP A 25 -18.49 9.46 -4.13
N GLY A 26 -17.26 9.09 -4.52
CA GLY A 26 -16.18 10.04 -4.76
C GLY A 26 -15.42 10.48 -3.51
N ALA A 27 -15.83 10.05 -2.31
CA ALA A 27 -15.10 10.34 -1.07
C ALA A 27 -13.64 9.86 -1.11
N GLU A 28 -12.77 10.58 -0.41
CA GLU A 28 -11.36 10.26 -0.27
C GLU A 28 -11.11 9.23 0.84
N ILE A 29 -10.24 8.28 0.53
CA ILE A 29 -9.76 7.23 1.42
C ILE A 29 -8.23 7.29 1.44
N LEU A 30 -7.67 7.42 2.63
CA LEU A 30 -6.23 7.44 2.88
C LEU A 30 -5.85 6.11 3.52
N VAL A 31 -4.82 5.45 3.00
CA VAL A 31 -4.34 4.17 3.52
C VAL A 31 -2.86 4.31 3.86
N HIS A 32 -2.55 4.13 5.14
CA HIS A 32 -1.18 4.10 5.61
C HIS A 32 -0.54 2.73 5.36
N ASP A 33 0.80 2.68 5.33
CA ASP A 33 1.58 1.48 5.05
C ASP A 33 1.26 0.74 3.73
N CYS A 34 0.72 1.49 2.77
CA CYS A 34 0.48 0.98 1.43
C CYS A 34 1.80 0.88 0.67
N PHE A 35 2.05 -0.29 0.05
CA PHE A 35 3.32 -0.62 -0.60
C PHE A 35 4.51 -0.77 0.37
N SER A 36 4.30 -0.71 1.69
CA SER A 36 5.31 -0.95 2.74
C SER A 36 5.04 -2.23 3.54
N SER A 37 3.76 -2.57 3.70
CA SER A 37 3.27 -3.78 4.33
C SER A 37 2.79 -4.80 3.29
N ILE A 38 3.14 -6.07 3.48
CA ILE A 38 2.68 -7.16 2.61
C ILE A 38 1.15 -7.29 2.65
N GLY A 39 0.53 -7.28 3.83
CA GLY A 39 -0.92 -7.46 3.98
C GLY A 39 -1.72 -6.35 3.31
N VAL A 40 -1.35 -5.09 3.59
CA VAL A 40 -2.00 -3.90 3.01
C VAL A 40 -1.80 -3.85 1.50
N THR A 41 -0.60 -4.18 1.01
CA THR A 41 -0.30 -4.16 -0.42
C THR A 41 -1.09 -5.22 -1.18
N LEU A 42 -1.12 -6.47 -0.66
CA LEU A 42 -1.92 -7.54 -1.27
C LEU A 42 -3.42 -7.21 -1.26
N GLY A 43 -3.92 -6.63 -0.17
CA GLY A 43 -5.30 -6.16 -0.11
C GLY A 43 -5.58 -5.07 -1.14
N THR A 44 -4.67 -4.11 -1.29
CA THR A 44 -4.82 -3.00 -2.25
C THR A 44 -4.84 -3.52 -3.67
N ILE A 45 -3.91 -4.42 -4.02
CA ILE A 45 -3.88 -5.11 -5.31
C ILE A 45 -5.20 -5.84 -5.54
N ALA A 46 -5.67 -6.62 -4.56
CA ALA A 46 -6.91 -7.37 -4.68
C ALA A 46 -8.12 -6.46 -4.94
N LYS A 47 -8.25 -5.38 -4.18
CA LYS A 47 -9.42 -4.49 -4.20
C LYS A 47 -9.41 -3.49 -5.36
N VAL A 48 -8.25 -3.10 -5.89
CA VAL A 48 -8.16 -2.16 -7.02
C VAL A 48 -8.03 -2.89 -8.36
N LEU A 49 -7.18 -3.93 -8.46
CA LEU A 49 -7.00 -4.65 -9.73
C LEU A 49 -8.18 -5.55 -10.08
N PHE A 50 -8.79 -6.20 -9.09
CA PHE A 50 -9.89 -7.14 -9.33
C PHE A 50 -11.25 -6.59 -8.86
N GLY A 51 -11.26 -5.46 -8.14
CA GLY A 51 -12.47 -4.80 -7.69
C GLY A 51 -12.94 -3.65 -8.58
N ARG A 52 -14.05 -3.02 -8.16
CA ARG A 52 -14.73 -1.93 -8.88
C ARG A 52 -15.11 -0.75 -7.99
N ARG A 53 -14.60 -0.69 -6.76
CA ARG A 53 -15.04 0.28 -5.75
C ARG A 53 -14.01 1.36 -5.45
N TYR A 54 -12.73 1.12 -5.73
CA TYR A 54 -11.64 2.02 -5.35
C TYR A 54 -10.74 2.36 -6.54
N THR A 55 -10.45 3.65 -6.67
CA THR A 55 -9.52 4.20 -7.66
C THR A 55 -8.28 4.73 -6.95
N TYR A 56 -7.10 4.24 -7.32
CA TYR A 56 -5.83 4.76 -6.83
C TYR A 56 -5.52 6.13 -7.47
N LEU A 57 -5.20 7.13 -6.64
CA LEU A 57 -4.87 8.48 -7.09
C LEU A 57 -3.35 8.67 -7.17
N ASP A 58 -2.69 8.65 -6.02
CA ASP A 58 -1.25 8.81 -5.85
C ASP A 58 -0.82 8.34 -4.44
N ARG A 59 0.45 8.57 -4.10
CA ARG A 59 0.99 8.33 -2.77
C ARG A 59 2.07 9.35 -2.41
N ALA A 60 2.21 9.60 -1.12
CA ALA A 60 3.39 10.24 -0.54
C ALA A 60 4.08 9.21 0.37
N THR A 61 5.21 8.68 -0.08
CA THR A 61 5.89 7.55 0.61
C THR A 61 4.93 6.35 0.79
N SER A 62 4.72 5.87 2.01
CA SER A 62 3.82 4.74 2.31
C SER A 62 2.34 5.15 2.45
N LEU A 63 2.01 6.44 2.48
CA LEU A 63 0.63 6.93 2.53
C LEU A 63 0.05 7.01 1.11
N ALA A 64 -0.91 6.14 0.81
CA ALA A 64 -1.61 6.13 -0.48
C ALA A 64 -2.99 6.78 -0.39
N ARG A 65 -3.39 7.45 -1.46
CA ARG A 65 -4.71 8.07 -1.59
C ARG A 65 -5.55 7.34 -2.62
N PHE A 66 -6.80 7.11 -2.25
CA PHE A 66 -7.80 6.48 -3.08
C PHE A 66 -9.06 7.32 -3.11
N ARG A 67 -9.83 7.14 -4.19
CA ARG A 67 -11.18 7.65 -4.32
C ARG A 67 -12.16 6.49 -4.29
N LEU A 68 -13.29 6.67 -3.63
CA LEU A 68 -14.43 5.77 -3.70
C LEU A 68 -15.10 5.90 -5.07
N ALA A 69 -14.53 5.24 -6.08
CA ALA A 69 -15.00 5.25 -7.45
C ALA A 69 -14.50 4.00 -8.19
N PRO A 70 -15.17 3.59 -9.28
CA PRO A 70 -14.66 2.51 -10.12
C PRO A 70 -13.32 2.85 -10.80
N PRO A 71 -12.31 1.96 -10.73
CA PRO A 71 -11.00 2.20 -11.34
C PRO A 71 -11.04 2.02 -12.85
N SER A 72 -10.33 2.89 -13.56
CA SER A 72 -10.01 2.70 -14.97
C SER A 72 -8.83 1.72 -15.16
N ALA A 73 -8.60 1.27 -16.39
CA ALA A 73 -7.41 0.47 -16.72
C ALA A 73 -6.10 1.22 -16.38
N LYS A 74 -6.08 2.54 -16.56
CA LYS A 74 -4.93 3.39 -16.22
C LYS A 74 -4.67 3.40 -14.72
N ASP A 75 -5.72 3.43 -13.90
CA ASP A 75 -5.57 3.44 -12.44
C ASP A 75 -5.04 2.09 -11.92
N ARG A 76 -5.44 1.00 -12.56
CA ARG A 76 -4.89 -0.35 -12.28
C ARG A 76 -3.40 -0.41 -12.61
N LEU A 77 -2.99 0.12 -13.76
CA LEU A 77 -1.58 0.19 -14.14
C LEU A 77 -0.75 1.04 -13.17
N ARG A 78 -1.32 2.13 -12.62
CA ARG A 78 -0.64 2.96 -11.61
C ARG A 78 -0.33 2.19 -10.32
N VAL A 79 -1.22 1.28 -9.89
CA VAL A 79 -0.95 0.39 -8.74
C VAL A 79 0.19 -0.56 -9.07
N LEU A 80 0.16 -1.18 -10.25
CA LEU A 80 1.24 -2.08 -10.70
C LEU A 80 2.59 -1.37 -10.80
N ALA A 81 2.60 -0.11 -11.20
CA ALA A 81 3.81 0.70 -11.25
C ALA A 81 4.46 0.96 -9.88
N GLN A 82 3.75 0.71 -8.77
CA GLN A 82 4.31 0.81 -7.41
C GLN A 82 5.00 -0.49 -6.94
N LEU A 83 4.81 -1.61 -7.65
CA LEU A 83 5.39 -2.90 -7.24
C LEU A 83 6.92 -2.89 -7.14
N PRO A 84 7.69 -2.24 -8.03
CA PRO A 84 9.14 -2.17 -7.86
C PRO A 84 9.56 -1.53 -6.54
N TRP A 85 8.83 -0.51 -6.09
CA TRP A 85 9.08 0.14 -4.80
C TRP A 85 8.74 -0.77 -3.62
N PHE A 86 7.59 -1.45 -3.67
CA PHE A 86 7.20 -2.46 -2.68
C PHE A 86 8.24 -3.59 -2.57
N LEU A 87 8.68 -4.13 -3.70
CA LEU A 87 9.68 -5.20 -3.74
C LEU A 87 11.01 -4.74 -3.13
N ARG A 88 11.43 -3.51 -3.40
CA ARG A 88 12.61 -2.92 -2.75
C ARG A 88 12.46 -2.87 -1.23
N ASN A 89 11.33 -2.37 -0.73
CA ASN A 89 11.10 -2.22 0.70
C ASN A 89 11.03 -3.56 1.42
N VAL A 90 10.32 -4.54 0.85
CA VAL A 90 10.27 -5.92 1.37
C VAL A 90 11.66 -6.55 1.34
N GLY A 91 12.41 -6.39 0.26
CA GLY A 91 13.79 -6.89 0.15
C GLY A 91 14.70 -6.35 1.24
N ILE A 92 14.66 -5.04 1.49
CA ILE A 92 15.42 -4.41 2.58
C ILE A 92 14.99 -4.95 3.94
N LYS A 93 13.68 -5.07 4.22
CA LYS A 93 13.17 -5.65 5.48
C LYS A 93 13.68 -7.08 5.70
N ILE A 94 13.68 -7.90 4.65
CA ILE A 94 14.22 -9.26 4.71
C ILE A 94 15.72 -9.24 5.03
N LEU A 95 16.51 -8.40 4.35
CA LEU A 95 17.95 -8.27 4.62
C LEU A 95 18.22 -7.85 6.07
N LEU A 96 17.48 -6.88 6.60
CA LEU A 96 17.59 -6.46 8.00
C LEU A 96 17.23 -7.59 8.96
N ARG A 97 16.17 -8.35 8.68
CA ARG A 97 15.76 -9.50 9.51
C ARG A 97 16.81 -10.63 9.50
N LEU A 98 17.51 -10.79 8.39
CA LEU A 98 18.65 -11.70 8.25
C LEU A 98 19.98 -11.13 8.78
N ARG A 99 19.96 -9.91 9.37
CA ARG A 99 21.14 -9.18 9.88
C ARG A 99 22.19 -8.86 8.79
N LEU A 100 21.77 -8.77 7.53
CA LEU A 100 22.58 -8.44 6.36
C LEU A 100 22.56 -6.92 6.07
N ALA A 101 22.67 -6.09 7.11
CA ALA A 101 22.68 -4.63 6.97
C ALA A 101 23.72 -4.09 5.97
N PRO A 102 24.95 -4.64 5.84
CA PRO A 102 25.91 -4.20 4.82
C PRO A 102 25.40 -4.34 3.39
N VAL A 103 24.57 -5.36 3.11
CA VAL A 103 23.97 -5.58 1.79
C VAL A 103 22.84 -4.58 1.55
N ALA A 104 22.04 -4.27 2.57
CA ALA A 104 20.99 -3.25 2.48
C ALA A 104 21.54 -1.85 2.13
N LYS A 105 22.76 -1.51 2.60
CA LYS A 105 23.45 -0.26 2.23
C LYS A 105 23.73 -0.15 0.74
N ILE A 106 24.08 -1.25 0.07
CA ILE A 106 24.29 -1.28 -1.39
C ILE A 106 23.00 -0.92 -2.14
N PHE A 107 21.83 -1.26 -1.58
CA PHE A 107 20.52 -0.89 -2.11
C PHE A 107 20.05 0.50 -1.67
N GLY A 108 20.93 1.33 -1.09
CA GLY A 108 20.66 2.70 -0.68
C GLY A 108 19.83 2.80 0.59
N HIS A 109 20.01 1.87 1.53
CA HIS A 109 19.38 1.91 2.84
C HIS A 109 20.44 1.97 3.95
N ASP A 110 20.66 3.18 4.48
CA ASP A 110 21.68 3.48 5.48
C ASP A 110 21.12 3.66 6.91
N SER A 111 19.82 3.37 7.10
CA SER A 111 19.11 3.49 8.37
C SER A 111 19.04 2.14 9.10
N PRO A 112 19.00 2.11 10.45
CA PRO A 112 18.66 0.89 11.18
C PRO A 112 17.14 0.61 11.22
N TYR A 113 16.31 1.56 10.79
CA TYR A 113 14.86 1.47 10.83
C TYR A 113 14.29 0.83 9.56
N ASP A 114 13.15 0.16 9.69
CA ASP A 114 12.43 -0.40 8.55
C ASP A 114 12.12 0.69 7.51
N PRO A 115 12.24 0.38 6.21
CA PRO A 115 11.85 1.29 5.14
C PRO A 115 10.32 1.49 5.15
N TYR A 116 9.93 2.76 4.94
CA TYR A 116 8.57 3.16 4.55
C TYR A 116 8.31 2.72 3.13
#